data_AF-A0A0G8ASZ4-F1
#
_entry.id   AF-A0A0G8ASZ4-F1
#
_cell.length_a   1.000
_cell.length_b   1.000
_cell.length_c   1.000
_cell.angle_alpha   90.00
_cell.angle_beta   90.00
_cell.angle_gamma   90.00
#
_symmetry.space_group_name_H-M   'P 1'
#
loop_
_entity.id
_entity.type
_entity.pdbx_description
1 polymer ?
#
loop_
_entity_poly.entity_id
_entity_poly.type
_entity_poly.pdbx_seq_one_letter_code
_entity_poly.pdbx_strand_id
1 'polypeptide(L)' 'MSESRSMPAINPRNKQIPEASTRAHRQALMESLQARAHLARCNGDIPAQQALYREAVALNLPLACLDP' A
#
# COMPACT_ATOMS: atom_id res chain seq x y z
N MET A 1 -20.84 50.88 -17.26
CA MET A 1 -20.11 49.92 -18.12
C MET A 1 -18.78 49.65 -17.46
N SER A 2 -18.34 48.47 -17.04
CA SER A 2 -18.97 47.24 -16.56
C SER A 2 -17.88 46.63 -15.67
N GLU A 3 -18.23 46.17 -14.46
CA GLU A 3 -17.36 45.34 -13.64
C GLU A 3 -17.05 44.03 -14.38
N SER A 4 -15.76 43.71 -14.54
CA SER A 4 -15.31 42.38 -14.95
C SER A 4 -14.40 41.83 -13.87
N ARG A 5 -15.05 41.37 -12.80
CA ARG A 5 -14.51 40.58 -11.70
C ARG A 5 -14.15 39.19 -12.22
N SER A 6 -12.91 38.99 -12.69
CA SER A 6 -12.38 37.65 -12.94
C SER A 6 -11.69 37.13 -11.71
N MET A 7 -12.48 36.51 -10.84
CA MET A 7 -11.99 35.57 -9.82
C MET A 7 -11.27 34.42 -10.55
N PRO A 8 -10.02 34.06 -10.21
CA PRO A 8 -9.52 32.76 -10.58
C PRO A 8 -10.31 31.72 -9.80
N ALA A 9 -11.10 30.95 -10.56
CA ALA A 9 -11.85 29.79 -10.09
C ALA A 9 -10.97 28.93 -9.17
N ILE A 10 -11.54 28.56 -8.03
CA ILE A 10 -11.04 27.51 -7.14
C ILE A 10 -10.76 26.30 -8.03
N ASN A 11 -9.49 26.01 -8.26
CA ASN A 11 -9.07 24.85 -9.03
C ASN A 11 -9.00 23.69 -8.01
N PRO A 12 -9.94 22.73 -7.98
CA PRO A 12 -9.86 21.59 -7.08
C PRO A 12 -8.81 20.64 -7.66
N ARG A 13 -7.53 21.04 -7.59
CA ARG A 13 -6.43 20.29 -8.17
C ARG A 13 -6.22 19.06 -7.30
N ASN A 14 -6.92 18.01 -7.70
CA ASN A 14 -6.52 16.61 -7.59
C ASN A 14 -6.11 16.15 -6.19
N LYS A 15 -7.07 15.55 -5.48
CA LYS A 15 -6.80 14.38 -4.64
C LYS A 15 -6.44 13.16 -5.51
N GLN A 16 -5.57 13.32 -6.50
CA GLN A 16 -4.87 12.20 -7.10
C GLN A 16 -3.79 11.86 -6.08
N ILE A 17 -4.12 10.95 -5.17
CA ILE A 17 -3.08 10.17 -4.50
C ILE A 17 -2.25 9.62 -5.66
N PRO A 18 -0.99 10.04 -5.84
CA PRO A 18 -0.23 9.66 -7.01
C PRO A 18 -0.20 8.14 -7.03
N GLU A 19 -0.56 7.50 -8.15
CA GLU A 19 -0.48 6.04 -8.24
C GLU A 19 0.94 5.53 -7.90
N ALA A 20 1.95 6.40 -8.06
CA ALA A 20 3.31 6.20 -7.54
C ALA A 20 3.39 6.12 -6.01
N SER A 21 2.67 6.96 -5.26
CA SER A 21 2.54 6.88 -3.80
C SER A 21 1.79 5.61 -3.38
N THR A 22 0.76 5.23 -4.11
CA THR A 22 0.03 3.98 -3.88
C THR A 22 0.91 2.76 -4.17
N ARG A 23 1.74 2.81 -5.22
CA ARG A 23 2.69 1.74 -5.57
C ARG A 23 3.83 1.64 -4.56
N ALA A 24 4.41 2.76 -4.15
CA ALA A 24 5.47 2.79 -3.13
C ALA A 24 4.94 2.30 -1.77
N HIS A 25 3.74 2.72 -1.39
CA HIS A 25 3.08 2.23 -0.18
C HIS A 25 2.83 0.72 -0.25
N ARG A 26 2.35 0.22 -1.40
CA ARG A 26 2.15 -1.21 -1.62
C ARG A 26 3.46 -2.00 -1.53
N GLN A 27 4.54 -1.47 -2.08
CA GLN A 27 5.86 -2.09 -2.02
C GLN A 27 6.39 -2.17 -0.58
N ALA A 28 6.32 -1.07 0.17
CA ALA A 28 6.73 -1.03 1.58
C ALA A 28 5.90 -2.00 2.44
N LEU A 29 4.60 -2.12 2.16
CA LEU A 29 3.72 -3.07 2.84
C LEU A 29 4.11 -4.53 2.55
N MET A 30 4.49 -4.84 1.30
CA MET A 30 5.00 -6.17 0.94
C MET A 30 6.28 -6.50 1.70
N GLU A 31 7.26 -5.60 1.68
CA GLU A 31 8.54 -5.80 2.37
C GLU A 31 8.34 -6.02 3.87
N SER A 32 7.42 -5.26 4.49
CA SER A 32 7.07 -5.42 5.89
C SER A 32 6.43 -6.78 6.20
N LEU A 33 5.45 -7.21 5.40
CA LEU A 33 4.79 -8.52 5.57
C LEU A 33 5.78 -9.67 5.36
N GLN A 34 6.66 -9.57 4.37
CA GLN A 34 7.70 -10.56 4.12
C GLN A 34 8.68 -10.68 5.28
N ALA A 35 9.16 -9.56 5.82
CA ALA A 35 10.06 -9.56 6.97
C ALA A 35 9.40 -10.20 8.20
N ARG A 36 8.13 -9.87 8.47
CA ARG A 36 7.38 -10.44 9.60
C ARG A 36 7.13 -11.94 9.43
N ALA A 37 6.77 -12.40 8.24
CA ALA A 37 6.54 -13.81 7.98
C ALA A 37 7.84 -14.62 8.09
N HIS A 38 8.96 -14.06 7.62
CA HIS A 38 10.28 -14.67 7.79
C HIS A 38 10.66 -14.78 9.27
N LEU A 39 10.46 -13.73 10.06
CA LEU A 39 10.71 -13.76 11.50
C LEU A 39 9.81 -14.78 12.21
N ALA A 40 8.52 -14.83 11.88
CA ALA A 40 7.60 -15.82 12.42
C ALA A 40 8.08 -17.25 12.13
N ARG A 41 8.53 -17.52 10.90
CA ARG A 41 9.13 -18.80 10.51
C ARG A 41 10.40 -19.12 11.32
N CYS A 42 11.32 -18.17 11.45
CA CYS A 42 12.55 -18.34 12.22
C CYS A 42 12.27 -18.61 13.71
N ASN A 43 11.19 -18.04 14.24
CA ASN A 43 10.75 -18.26 15.61
C ASN A 43 9.92 -19.56 15.78
N GLY A 44 9.62 -20.28 14.70
CA GLY A 44 8.76 -21.46 14.71
C GLY A 44 7.26 -21.15 14.90
N ASP A 45 6.87 -19.88 14.78
CA ASP A 45 5.48 -19.42 14.89
C ASP A 45 4.75 -19.59 13.56
N ILE A 46 4.50 -20.85 13.23
CA ILE A 46 3.81 -21.27 12.00
C ILE A 46 2.41 -20.63 11.87
N PRO A 47 1.59 -20.53 12.93
CA PRO A 47 0.31 -19.83 12.85
C PRO A 47 0.44 -18.36 12.45
N ALA A 48 1.40 -17.63 13.02
CA ALA A 48 1.64 -16.23 12.68
C ALA A 48 2.12 -16.07 11.23
N GLN A 49 3.00 -16.96 10.75
CA GLN A 49 3.43 -16.97 9.35
C GLN A 49 2.24 -17.14 8.39
N GLN A 50 1.34 -18.10 8.68
CA GLN A 50 0.15 -18.34 7.85
C GLN A 50 -0.83 -17.16 7.87
N ALA A 51 -1.01 -16.50 9.02
CA ALA A 51 -1.87 -15.32 9.12
C ALA A 51 -1.35 -14.18 8.23
N LEU A 52 -0.05 -13.92 8.25
CA LEU A 52 0.60 -12.90 7.42
C LEU A 52 0.53 -13.22 5.93
N TYR A 53 0.65 -14.51 5.56
CA TYR A 53 0.43 -14.96 4.19
C TYR A 53 -1.00 -14.65 3.71
N ARG A 54 -2.01 -14.99 4.52
CA ARG A 54 -3.43 -14.71 4.21
C ARG A 54 -3.69 -13.20 4.07
N GLU A 55 -3.06 -12.40 4.92
CA GLU A 55 -3.15 -10.94 4.85
C GLU A 55 -2.55 -10.40 3.55
N ALA A 56 -1.39 -10.93 3.12
CA ALA A 56 -0.79 -10.59 1.83
C ALA A 56 -1.66 -11.02 0.63
N VAL A 57 -2.31 -12.19 0.70
CA VAL A 57 -3.28 -12.66 -0.31
C VAL A 57 -4.49 -11.72 -0.40
N ALA A 58 -5.06 -11.34 0.74
CA ALA A 58 -6.22 -10.45 0.79
C ALA A 58 -5.92 -9.05 0.21
N LEU A 59 -4.67 -8.60 0.34
CA LEU A 59 -4.17 -7.35 -0.24
C LEU A 59 -3.76 -7.51 -1.73
N ASN A 60 -3.98 -8.69 -2.30
CA ASN A 60 -3.63 -9.04 -3.68
C ASN A 60 -2.15 -8.77 -3.98
N LEU A 61 -1.29 -8.88 -2.97
CA LEU A 61 0.14 -8.63 -3.10
C LEU A 61 0.81 -9.81 -3.82
N PRO A 62 1.81 -9.59 -4.69
CA PRO A 62 2.60 -10.67 -5.25
C PRO A 62 3.25 -11.51 -4.14
N LEU A 63 2.80 -12.76 -3.98
CA LEU A 63 3.24 -13.66 -2.92
C LEU A 63 4.52 -14.44 -3.28
N ALA A 64 5.17 -14.12 -4.40
CA ALA A 64 6.28 -14.92 -4.96
C ALA A 64 7.50 -15.08 -4.01
N CYS A 65 7.57 -14.32 -2.92
CA CYS A 65 8.61 -14.41 -1.90
C CYS A 65 8.13 -14.92 -0.53
N LEU A 66 6.82 -15.12 -0.36
CA LEU A 66 6.17 -15.61 0.85
C LEU A 66 5.83 -17.10 0.66
N ASP A 67 6.84 -17.91 0.38
CA ASP A 67 6.64 -19.37 0.27
C ASP A 67 6.40 -19.95 1.69
N PRO A 68 5.29 -20.70 1.92
CA PRO A 68 4.95 -21.29 3.21
C PRO A 68 6.01 -22.27 3.73
#